data_AF-A0A068S2N0-F1
#
_entry.id   AF-A0A068S2N0-F1
#
_cell.length_a   1.000
_cell.length_b   1.000
_cell.length_c   1.000
_cell.angle_alpha   90.00
_cell.angle_beta   90.00
_cell.angle_gamma   90.00
#
_symmetry.space_group_name_H-M   'P 1'
#
loop_
_entity.id
_entity.type
_entity.pdbx_description
1 polymer ?
#
loop_
_entity_poly.entity_id
_entity_poly.type
_entity_poly.pdbx_seq_one_letter_code
_entity_poly.pdbx_strand_id
1 'polypeptide(L)'
;MFECLCGYPPFCSDHPHDTYRKIMNWRETLIFPDDQPLSREAEDLIRRLVCDSEYRLGRNGAEEIKAHPFFAGVNWATLRSEPSPYVPQLTSITDTSHFPTEELEAVPEAVDTSMMQVDHTDTVNAQKDLAFVGYTFKRFDYLTKKNIL
;
A
#
# COMPACT_ATOMS: atom_id res chain seq x y z
N MET A 1 -3.89 3.90 -9.22
CA MET A 1 -4.85 4.42 -10.22
C MET A 1 -4.21 4.55 -11.59
N PHE A 2 -3.26 5.49 -11.81
CA PHE A 2 -2.58 5.64 -13.10
C PHE A 2 -2.03 4.30 -13.63
N GLU A 3 -1.28 3.57 -12.81
CA GLU A 3 -0.72 2.27 -13.20
C GLU A 3 -1.77 1.22 -13.59
N CYS A 4 -2.90 1.16 -12.89
CA CYS A 4 -3.97 0.22 -13.24
C CYS A 4 -4.66 0.56 -14.58
N LEU A 5 -4.64 1.84 -14.97
CA LEU A 5 -5.27 2.31 -16.21
C LEU A 5 -4.30 2.34 -17.38
N CYS A 6 -3.01 2.62 -17.14
CA CYS A 6 -1.98 2.79 -18.16
C CYS A 6 -1.04 1.57 -18.29
N GLY A 7 -1.01 0.68 -17.30
CA GLY A 7 -0.14 -0.49 -17.25
C GLY A 7 1.27 -0.26 -16.69
N TYR A 8 1.61 0.96 -16.28
CA TYR A 8 2.91 1.32 -15.69
C TYR A 8 2.79 2.54 -14.76
N PRO A 9 3.71 2.74 -13.79
CA PRO A 9 3.67 3.88 -12.90
C PRO A 9 4.03 5.20 -13.63
N PRO A 10 3.46 6.36 -13.24
CA PRO A 10 3.59 7.62 -13.99
C PRO A 10 5.02 8.17 -14.10
N PHE A 11 5.93 7.73 -13.22
CA PHE A 11 7.32 8.18 -13.19
C PHE A 11 8.32 7.04 -13.49
N CYS A 12 7.85 5.97 -14.14
CA CYS A 12 8.67 4.82 -14.51
C CYS A 12 9.95 5.25 -15.25
N SER A 13 11.09 4.74 -14.81
CA SER A 13 12.42 5.02 -15.36
C SER A 13 13.37 3.86 -15.06
N ASP A 14 14.41 3.69 -15.88
CA ASP A 14 15.37 2.60 -15.72
C ASP A 14 16.21 2.70 -14.44
N HIS A 15 16.49 3.93 -13.99
CA HIS A 15 17.29 4.18 -12.79
C HIS A 15 16.47 4.89 -11.69
N PRO A 16 16.61 4.47 -10.41
CA PRO A 16 15.87 5.08 -9.30
C PRO A 16 16.07 6.59 -9.16
N HIS A 17 17.28 7.09 -9.46
CA HIS A 17 17.58 8.52 -9.43
C HIS A 17 16.76 9.32 -10.45
N ASP A 18 16.46 8.74 -11.61
CA ASP A 18 15.64 9.41 -12.63
C ASP A 18 14.17 9.43 -12.24
N THR A 19 13.66 8.35 -11.65
CA THR A 19 12.34 8.30 -11.02
C THR A 19 12.19 9.39 -9.97
N TYR A 20 13.19 9.55 -9.09
CA TYR A 20 13.20 10.63 -8.09
C TYR A 20 13.14 12.02 -8.74
N ARG A 21 13.97 12.26 -9.77
CA ARG A 21 13.97 13.54 -10.50
C ARG A 21 12.60 13.83 -11.14
N LYS A 22 11.96 12.82 -11.74
CA LYS A 22 10.60 12.95 -12.30
C LYS A 22 9.58 13.30 -11.21
N ILE A 23 9.58 12.58 -10.08
CA ILE A 23 8.68 12.89 -8.96
C ILE A 23 8.85 14.33 -8.46
N MET A 24 10.10 14.79 -8.31
CA MET A 24 10.37 16.17 -7.89
C MET A 24 9.89 17.20 -8.91
N ASN A 25 10.00 16.89 -10.21
CA ASN A 25 9.54 17.73 -11.31
C ASN A 25 8.20 17.24 -11.88
N TRP A 26 7.28 16.77 -11.03
CA TRP A 26 6.03 16.11 -11.44
C TRP A 26 5.17 16.99 -12.37
N ARG A 27 5.22 18.31 -12.19
CA ARG A 27 4.45 19.29 -13.00
C ARG A 27 4.78 19.21 -14.49
N GLU A 28 6.02 18.87 -14.82
CA GLU A 28 6.52 18.76 -16.20
C GLU A 28 6.57 17.30 -16.68
N THR A 29 6.67 16.35 -15.75
CA THR A 29 6.95 14.94 -16.09
C THR A 29 5.76 14.00 -15.92
N LEU A 30 4.65 14.45 -15.30
CA LEU A 30 3.39 13.73 -15.33
C LEU A 30 2.74 13.88 -16.71
N ILE A 31 3.00 12.91 -17.58
CA ILE A 31 2.48 12.87 -18.95
C ILE A 31 1.49 11.72 -19.06
N PHE A 32 0.35 11.99 -19.67
CA PHE A 32 -0.66 10.97 -19.98
C PHE A 32 -0.43 10.46 -21.41
N PRO A 33 -0.36 9.14 -21.61
CA PRO A 33 -0.19 8.56 -22.95
C PRO A 33 -1.42 8.83 -23.84
N ASP A 34 -1.20 9.22 -25.10
CA ASP A 34 -2.27 9.47 -26.08
C ASP A 34 -2.96 8.17 -26.55
N ASP A 35 -2.29 7.02 -26.39
CA ASP A 35 -2.74 5.70 -26.83
C ASP A 35 -3.63 4.98 -25.83
N GLN A 36 -3.79 5.50 -24.60
CA GLN A 36 -4.64 4.89 -23.58
C GLN A 36 -6.04 5.56 -23.54
N PRO A 37 -7.14 4.78 -23.52
CA PRO A 37 -8.49 5.32 -23.46
C PRO A 37 -8.85 5.78 -22.04
N LEU A 38 -8.19 6.83 -21.56
CA LEU A 38 -8.51 7.45 -20.27
C LEU A 38 -9.73 8.36 -20.42
N SER A 39 -10.71 8.20 -19.50
CA SER A 39 -11.78 9.18 -19.41
C SER A 39 -11.25 10.51 -18.85
N ARG A 40 -11.93 11.61 -19.18
CA ARG A 40 -11.55 12.95 -18.67
C ARG A 40 -11.60 13.01 -17.15
N GLU A 41 -12.55 12.32 -16.54
CA GLU A 41 -12.73 12.23 -15.09
C GLU A 41 -11.60 11.42 -14.45
N ALA A 42 -11.11 10.37 -15.13
CA ALA A 42 -9.97 9.60 -14.64
C ALA A 42 -8.68 10.43 -14.64
N GLU A 43 -8.42 11.15 -15.73
CA GLU A 43 -7.28 12.05 -15.84
C GLU A 43 -7.36 13.19 -14.79
N ASP A 44 -8.52 13.84 -14.64
CA ASP A 44 -8.74 14.89 -13.63
C ASP A 44 -8.50 14.36 -12.21
N LEU A 45 -9.01 13.17 -11.88
CA LEU A 45 -8.77 12.56 -10.57
C LEU A 45 -7.28 12.32 -10.32
N ILE A 46 -6.56 11.78 -11.31
CA ILE A 46 -5.12 11.55 -11.19
C ILE A 46 -4.38 12.87 -10.99
N ARG A 47 -4.68 13.92 -11.77
CA ARG A 47 -4.03 15.23 -11.63
C ARG A 47 -4.29 15.86 -10.27
N ARG A 48 -5.47 15.66 -9.67
CA ARG A 48 -5.81 16.17 -8.33
C ARG A 48 -5.22 15.33 -7.18
N LEU A 49 -4.75 14.12 -7.46
CA LEU A 49 -4.04 13.27 -6.48
C LEU A 49 -2.53 13.43 -6.60
N VAL A 50 -2.01 13.44 -7.82
CA VAL A 50 -0.59 13.63 -8.17
C VAL A 50 -0.32 15.12 -8.32
N CYS A 51 -0.34 15.82 -7.19
CA CYS A 51 -0.05 17.23 -7.08
C CYS A 51 0.59 17.56 -5.73
N ASP A 52 0.90 18.84 -5.52
CA ASP A 52 1.37 19.33 -4.22
C ASP A 52 0.34 19.07 -3.12
N SER A 53 0.83 18.76 -1.92
CA SER A 53 -0.01 18.31 -0.79
C SER A 53 -1.06 19.33 -0.38
N GLU A 54 -0.80 20.62 -0.58
CA GLU A 54 -1.71 21.71 -0.21
C GLU A 54 -3.02 21.71 -1.01
N TYR A 55 -2.95 21.23 -2.26
CA TYR A 55 -4.07 21.20 -3.21
C TYR A 55 -4.63 19.80 -3.45
N ARG A 56 -4.04 18.78 -2.80
CA ARG A 56 -4.38 17.38 -3.04
C ARG A 56 -5.81 17.08 -2.59
N LEU A 57 -6.57 16.46 -3.49
CA LEU A 57 -7.91 15.97 -3.18
C LEU A 57 -7.85 14.97 -2.01
N GLY A 58 -8.73 15.14 -1.03
CA GLY A 58 -8.77 14.32 0.18
C GLY A 58 -8.02 14.93 1.35
N ARG A 59 -7.38 16.10 1.20
CA ARG A 59 -6.70 16.80 2.30
C ARG A 59 -7.64 17.09 3.47
N ASN A 60 -8.91 17.41 3.21
CA ASN A 60 -9.89 17.67 4.27
C ASN A 60 -10.75 16.45 4.61
N GLY A 61 -10.40 15.27 4.10
CA GLY A 61 -11.08 14.01 4.37
C GLY A 61 -11.58 13.30 3.11
N ALA A 62 -12.00 12.05 3.29
CA ALA A 62 -12.34 11.16 2.17
C ALA A 62 -13.57 11.61 1.36
N GLU A 63 -14.45 12.44 1.92
CA GLU A 63 -15.66 12.92 1.21
C GLU A 63 -15.33 13.71 -0.07
N GLU A 64 -14.20 14.43 -0.09
CA GLU A 64 -13.74 15.12 -1.31
C GLU A 64 -13.45 14.14 -2.45
N ILE A 65 -12.86 12.99 -2.13
CA ILE A 65 -12.56 11.93 -3.09
C ILE A 65 -13.87 11.27 -3.55
N LYS A 66 -14.76 10.95 -2.60
CA LYS A 66 -16.06 10.31 -2.88
C LYS A 66 -16.97 11.14 -3.78
N ALA A 67 -16.89 12.47 -3.67
CA ALA A 67 -17.66 13.41 -4.46
C ALA A 67 -17.09 13.63 -5.88
N HIS A 68 -15.93 13.07 -6.21
CA HIS A 68 -15.31 13.26 -7.51
C HIS A 68 -16.15 12.61 -8.64
N PRO A 69 -16.33 13.26 -9.81
CA PRO A 69 -17.13 12.72 -10.91
C PRO A 69 -16.70 11.34 -11.42
N PHE A 70 -15.43 10.97 -11.26
CA PHE A 70 -14.92 9.63 -11.56
C PHE A 70 -15.71 8.52 -10.83
N PHE A 71 -16.21 8.79 -9.63
CA PHE A 71 -17.00 7.85 -8.84
C PHE A 71 -18.52 8.05 -8.99
N ALA A 72 -18.97 8.74 -10.04
CA ALA A 72 -20.39 8.90 -10.31
C ALA A 72 -21.06 7.52 -10.44
N GLY A 73 -22.14 7.31 -9.66
CA GLY A 73 -22.88 6.05 -9.60
C GLY A 73 -22.39 5.07 -8.54
N VAL A 74 -21.26 5.31 -7.87
CA VAL A 74 -20.79 4.46 -6.76
C VAL A 74 -21.66 4.71 -5.52
N ASN A 75 -22.25 3.64 -4.98
CA ASN A 75 -22.93 3.70 -3.69
C ASN A 75 -21.98 3.31 -2.56
N TRP A 76 -21.40 4.31 -1.90
CA TRP A 76 -20.44 4.13 -0.81
C TRP A 76 -21.00 3.39 0.41
N ALA A 77 -22.32 3.39 0.63
CA ALA A 77 -22.94 2.67 1.75
C ALA A 77 -23.03 1.16 1.49
N THR A 78 -23.14 0.75 0.23
CA THR A 78 -23.33 -0.66 -0.17
C THR A 78 -22.09 -1.29 -0.81
N LEU A 79 -21.03 -0.52 -1.06
CA LEU A 79 -19.83 -0.94 -1.79
C LEU A 79 -19.26 -2.29 -1.35
N ARG A 80 -19.29 -2.62 -0.05
CA ARG A 80 -18.75 -3.90 0.47
C ARG A 80 -19.62 -5.12 0.15
N SER A 81 -20.88 -4.89 -0.20
CA SER A 81 -21.86 -5.93 -0.53
C SER A 81 -22.07 -6.08 -2.04
N GLU A 82 -21.54 -5.16 -2.84
CA GLU A 82 -21.58 -5.26 -4.30
C GLU A 82 -20.63 -6.37 -4.79
N PRO A 83 -21.00 -7.07 -5.87
CA PRO A 83 -20.16 -8.12 -6.43
C PRO A 83 -18.84 -7.52 -6.96
N SER A 84 -17.72 -8.12 -6.56
CA SER A 84 -16.40 -7.76 -7.09
C SER A 84 -16.31 -8.08 -8.59
N PRO A 85 -15.66 -7.23 -9.41
CA PRO A 85 -15.41 -7.54 -10.82
C PRO A 85 -14.50 -8.78 -11.00
N TYR A 86 -13.73 -9.15 -9.98
CA TYR A 86 -12.89 -10.33 -9.98
C TYR A 86 -13.03 -11.09 -8.66
N VAL A 87 -13.25 -12.41 -8.76
CA VAL A 87 -13.29 -13.33 -7.61
C VAL A 87 -12.17 -14.36 -7.82
N PRO A 88 -11.14 -14.38 -6.95
CA PRO A 88 -10.02 -15.29 -7.08
C PRO A 88 -10.48 -16.75 -6.94
N GLN A 89 -9.92 -17.63 -7.77
CA GLN A 89 -10.24 -19.06 -7.75
C GLN A 89 -9.24 -19.77 -6.85
N LEU A 90 -9.68 -20.17 -5.67
CA LEU A 90 -8.84 -20.83 -4.68
C LEU A 90 -8.99 -22.35 -4.78
N THR A 91 -7.86 -23.06 -4.74
CA THR A 91 -7.83 -24.52 -4.71
C THR A 91 -7.92 -25.08 -3.29
N SER A 92 -7.44 -24.33 -2.30
CA SER A 92 -7.46 -24.72 -0.88
C SER A 92 -7.37 -23.51 0.05
N ILE A 93 -7.55 -23.72 1.36
CA ILE A 93 -7.39 -22.68 2.38
C ILE A 93 -5.95 -22.19 2.56
N THR A 94 -4.97 -22.93 2.03
CA THR A 94 -3.53 -22.62 2.08
C THR A 94 -2.96 -22.33 0.69
N ASP A 95 -3.80 -21.98 -0.28
CA ASP A 95 -3.39 -21.68 -1.65
C ASP A 95 -2.53 -20.41 -1.72
N THR A 96 -1.31 -20.54 -2.23
CA THR A 96 -0.35 -19.42 -2.39
C THR A 96 -0.16 -19.00 -3.86
N SER A 97 -0.94 -19.53 -4.79
CA SER A 97 -0.78 -19.30 -6.25
C SER A 97 -0.95 -17.86 -6.71
N HIS A 98 -1.62 -17.02 -5.91
CA HIS A 98 -1.86 -15.61 -6.21
C HIS A 98 -0.76 -14.69 -5.65
N PHE A 99 0.33 -15.26 -5.12
CA PHE A 99 1.49 -14.55 -4.60
C PHE A 99 2.75 -14.94 -5.37
N PRO A 100 3.68 -13.99 -5.61
CA PRO A 100 4.97 -14.32 -6.22
C PRO A 100 5.83 -15.12 -5.24
N THR A 101 6.17 -16.36 -5.57
CA THR A 101 7.05 -17.21 -4.74
C THR A 101 8.50 -17.25 -5.22
N GLU A 102 8.77 -16.72 -6.41
CA GLU A 102 10.11 -16.71 -7.04
C GLU A 102 11.13 -15.90 -6.22
N GLU A 103 10.70 -14.84 -5.53
CA GLU A 103 11.55 -14.00 -4.69
C GLU A 103 12.09 -14.71 -3.44
N LEU A 104 11.45 -15.81 -3.02
CA LEU A 104 11.90 -16.58 -1.85
C LEU A 104 13.21 -17.32 -2.13
N GLU A 105 13.49 -17.64 -3.40
CA GLU A 105 14.73 -18.34 -3.79
C GLU A 105 15.97 -17.45 -3.66
N ALA A 106 15.80 -16.12 -3.68
CA ALA A 106 16.87 -15.15 -3.57
C ALA A 106 17.27 -14.80 -2.12
N VAL A 107 16.52 -15.31 -1.13
CA VAL A 107 16.82 -15.09 0.29
C VAL A 107 17.90 -16.08 0.72
N PRO A 108 19.06 -15.62 1.23
CA PRO A 108 20.06 -16.53 1.78
C PRO A 108 19.45 -17.38 2.92
N GLU A 109 19.59 -18.71 2.85
CA GLU A 109 19.08 -19.63 3.89
C GLU A 109 19.63 -19.33 5.29
N ALA A 110 20.85 -18.76 5.35
CA ALA A 110 21.48 -18.33 6.57
C ALA A 110 21.23 -16.85 6.81
N VAL A 111 20.47 -16.53 7.86
CA VAL A 111 20.46 -15.20 8.48
C VAL A 111 21.87 -14.92 9.01
N ASP A 112 22.46 -13.80 8.60
CA ASP A 112 23.75 -13.36 9.16
C ASP A 112 23.56 -12.98 10.64
N THR A 113 23.78 -13.96 11.51
CA THR A 113 23.77 -13.80 12.97
C THR A 113 25.03 -13.11 13.50
N SER A 114 25.88 -12.52 12.65
CA SER A 114 27.03 -11.71 13.09
C SER A 114 26.64 -10.60 14.06
N MET A 115 25.40 -10.09 13.96
CA MET A 115 24.84 -9.08 14.86
C MET A 115 24.36 -9.64 16.21
N MET A 116 24.29 -10.97 16.37
CA MET A 116 23.83 -11.65 17.60
C MET A 116 24.96 -12.04 18.55
N GLN A 117 26.23 -11.79 18.22
CA GLN A 117 27.34 -11.95 19.16
C GLN A 117 27.34 -10.82 20.20
N VAL A 118 26.48 -10.94 21.20
CA VAL A 118 26.48 -10.06 22.37
C VAL A 118 26.82 -10.91 23.58
N ASP A 119 27.89 -10.50 24.26
CA ASP A 119 28.44 -11.08 25.48
C ASP A 119 27.33 -11.42 26.49
N HIS A 120 27.35 -12.66 27.00
CA HIS A 120 26.34 -13.22 27.92
C HIS A 120 26.40 -12.51 29.29
N THR A 121 25.86 -11.29 29.36
CA THR A 121 25.60 -10.59 30.61
C THR A 121 24.09 -10.35 30.77
N ASP A 122 23.54 -10.77 31.91
CA ASP A 122 22.09 -10.80 32.19
C ASP A 122 21.39 -9.43 32.02
N THR A 123 22.14 -8.33 32.08
CA THR A 123 21.64 -6.95 31.92
C THR A 123 21.27 -6.59 30.48
N VAL A 124 21.94 -7.16 29.47
CA VAL A 124 21.70 -6.81 28.05
C VAL A 124 20.49 -7.56 27.48
N ASN A 125 20.17 -8.74 28.01
CA ASN A 125 18.98 -9.50 27.63
C ASN A 125 17.69 -8.80 28.08
N ALA A 126 17.66 -8.27 29.31
CA ALA A 126 16.49 -7.54 29.82
C ALA A 126 16.15 -6.30 28.98
N GLN A 127 17.15 -5.62 28.41
CA GLN A 127 16.95 -4.43 27.58
C GLN A 127 16.47 -4.76 26.16
N LYS A 128 16.81 -5.94 25.62
CA LYS A 128 16.29 -6.43 24.34
C LYS A 128 14.82 -6.85 24.46
N ASP A 129 14.43 -7.47 25.57
CA ASP A 129 13.05 -7.89 25.80
C ASP A 129 12.08 -6.71 25.92
N LEU A 130 12.55 -5.54 26.38
CA LEU A 130 11.77 -4.31 26.41
C LEU A 130 11.29 -3.86 25.03
N ALA A 131 12.03 -4.16 23.95
CA ALA A 131 11.64 -3.80 22.59
C ALA A 131 10.36 -4.54 22.12
N PHE A 132 10.02 -5.65 22.77
CA PHE A 132 8.87 -6.50 22.42
C PHE A 132 7.75 -6.46 23.48
N VAL A 133 7.90 -5.63 24.53
CA VAL A 133 6.82 -5.41 25.50
C VAL A 133 5.62 -4.79 24.78
N GLY A 134 4.46 -5.46 24.87
CA GLY A 134 3.23 -5.04 24.18
C GLY A 134 3.09 -5.54 22.74
N TYR A 135 4.07 -6.29 22.22
CA TYR A 135 3.99 -6.90 20.90
C TYR A 135 2.88 -7.96 20.80
N THR A 136 2.69 -8.76 21.85
CA THR A 136 1.69 -9.83 21.88
C THR A 136 0.28 -9.27 21.80
N PHE A 137 -0.38 -9.51 20.67
CA PHE A 137 -1.80 -9.20 20.46
C PHE A 137 -2.66 -10.46 20.49
N LYS A 138 -3.69 -10.45 21.32
CA LYS A 138 -4.75 -11.47 21.35
C LYS A 138 -6.09 -10.81 21.09
N ARG A 139 -6.66 -11.06 19.90
CA ARG A 139 -7.90 -10.41 19.42
C ARG A 139 -9.05 -10.49 20.42
N PHE A 140 -9.23 -11.63 21.07
CA PHE A 140 -10.37 -11.88 21.96
C PHE A 140 -10.15 -11.36 23.39
N ASP A 141 -8.91 -11.26 23.85
CA ASP A 141 -8.60 -10.69 25.17
C ASP A 141 -8.84 -9.17 25.19
N TYR A 142 -8.59 -8.50 24.07
CA TYR A 142 -8.80 -7.06 23.92
C TYR A 142 -10.29 -6.68 23.92
N LEU A 143 -11.15 -7.49 23.30
CA LEU A 143 -12.61 -7.28 23.30
C LEU A 143 -13.23 -7.47 24.68
N THR A 144 -12.67 -8.39 25.49
CA THR A 144 -13.18 -8.68 26.83
C THR A 144 -12.82 -7.56 27.82
N LYS A 145 -11.62 -6.96 27.72
CA LYS A 145 -11.20 -5.88 28.63
C LYS A 145 -11.84 -4.51 28.34
N LYS A 146 -12.29 -4.26 27.11
CA LYS A 146 -12.91 -2.97 26.72
C LYS A 146 -14.41 -2.89 27.02
N ASN A 147 -15.07 -4.03 27.21
CA ASN A 147 -16.49 -4.10 27.62
C ASN A 147 -16.68 -4.17 29.15
N ILE A 148 -15.63 -3.92 29.93
CA ILE A 148 -15.63 -3.97 31.41
C ILE A 148 -15.33 -2.58 32.03
N LEU A 149 -15.31 -1.50 31.23
CA LEU A 149 -15.29 -0.12 31.72
C LEU A 149 -16.41 0.70 31.08
#